data_AF-A0A1J3FCP1-F1
#
_entry.id   AF-A0A1J3FCP1-F1
#
_cell.length_a   1.000
_cell.length_b   1.000
_cell.length_c   1.000
_cell.angle_alpha   90.00
_cell.angle_beta   90.00
_cell.angle_gamma   90.00
#
_symmetry.space_group_name_H-M   'P 1'
#
loop_
_entity.id
_entity.type
_entity.pdbx_description
1 polymer ?
#
loop_
_entity_poly.entity_id
_entity_poly.type
_entity_poly.pdbx_seq_one_letter_code
_entity_poly.pdbx_strand_id
1 'polypeptide(L)'
;MDEVNSSFKFDEFVKSRGATHVKSYQSGYDVGKNITIGLVRTHVNAARAALKMFQEGHDEDARAVFDPDILLELMKHKRKLGIYLSPFLHGKRYTSFGRHFTKQEKLVEIVERLHWYVQNGDTVVDFCCGSNDFSCLMKEKLTKTGKSCFFKNFDLIPPKNDFNFEKRDWLTVNKEELPDGSQLIMGLNPPFGYKSSLANIFIRKALEFKPKILILIVPSETKSLSTYRGR
;
A
#
# COMPACT_ATOMS: atom_id res chain seq x y z
N MET A 1 -15.66 -5.54 42.96
CA MET A 1 -15.91 -5.75 41.52
C MET A 1 -14.57 -5.67 40.86
N ASP A 2 -14.03 -6.81 40.46
CA ASP A 2 -12.75 -6.87 39.78
C ASP A 2 -12.88 -6.18 38.42
N GLU A 3 -12.09 -5.13 38.18
CA GLU A 3 -11.91 -4.57 36.85
C GLU A 3 -11.24 -5.63 35.97
N VAL A 4 -12.06 -6.44 35.30
CA VAL A 4 -11.60 -7.25 34.18
C VAL A 4 -11.26 -6.28 33.05
N ASN A 5 -10.03 -5.77 33.08
CA ASN A 5 -9.49 -4.96 32.02
C ASN A 5 -9.15 -5.88 30.83
N SER A 6 -10.19 -6.39 30.16
CA SER A 6 -10.00 -7.17 28.94
C SER A 6 -9.50 -6.22 27.86
N SER A 7 -8.20 -6.25 27.55
CA SER A 7 -7.67 -5.44 26.46
C SER A 7 -8.29 -5.93 25.15
N PHE A 8 -9.14 -5.12 24.54
CA PHE A 8 -9.73 -5.45 23.24
C PHE A 8 -8.62 -5.56 22.18
N LYS A 9 -8.47 -6.75 21.59
CA LYS A 9 -7.51 -6.99 20.50
C LYS A 9 -8.26 -7.08 19.16
N PHE A 10 -8.17 -6.02 18.38
CA PHE A 10 -8.85 -5.93 17.08
C PHE A 10 -8.46 -7.06 16.12
N ASP A 11 -7.20 -7.51 16.13
CA ASP A 11 -6.74 -8.61 15.27
C ASP A 11 -7.40 -9.96 15.63
N GLU A 12 -7.70 -10.21 16.90
CA GLU A 12 -8.41 -11.40 17.34
C GLU A 12 -9.90 -11.33 16.94
N PHE A 13 -10.49 -10.14 17.07
CA PHE A 13 -11.85 -9.85 16.59
C PHE A 13 -12.02 -10.08 15.08
N VAL A 14 -11.06 -9.64 14.25
CA VAL A 14 -11.14 -9.88 12.80
C VAL A 14 -11.06 -11.37 12.47
N LYS A 15 -10.23 -12.13 13.20
CA LYS A 15 -10.10 -13.58 13.01
C LYS A 15 -11.37 -14.34 13.39
N SER A 16 -12.09 -13.90 14.41
CA SER A 16 -13.33 -14.57 14.86
C SER A 16 -14.50 -14.39 13.89
N ARG A 17 -14.46 -13.41 12.97
CA ARG A 17 -15.50 -13.16 11.96
C ARG A 17 -15.38 -14.04 10.70
N GLY A 18 -14.40 -14.94 10.65
CA GLY A 18 -14.25 -15.92 9.56
C GLY A 18 -13.39 -15.46 8.37
N ALA A 19 -13.02 -16.42 7.53
CA ALA A 19 -11.99 -16.26 6.50
C ALA A 19 -12.32 -15.21 5.42
N THR A 20 -13.61 -14.99 5.12
CA THR A 20 -14.10 -13.97 4.18
C THR A 20 -13.91 -12.55 4.71
N HIS A 21 -14.21 -12.29 5.98
CA HIS A 21 -14.00 -10.98 6.61
C HIS A 21 -12.50 -10.67 6.77
N VAL A 22 -11.70 -11.67 7.13
CA VAL A 22 -10.22 -11.57 7.15
C VAL A 22 -9.69 -11.19 5.76
N LYS A 23 -10.13 -11.89 4.70
CA LYS A 23 -9.75 -11.56 3.32
C LYS A 23 -10.21 -10.15 2.92
N SER A 24 -11.40 -9.71 3.30
CA SER A 24 -11.91 -8.36 2.97
C SER A 24 -11.18 -7.22 3.71
N TYR A 25 -10.72 -7.48 4.94
CA TYR A 25 -9.98 -6.51 5.75
C TYR A 25 -8.52 -6.39 5.31
N GLN A 26 -7.93 -7.53 4.91
CA GLN A 26 -6.58 -7.63 4.37
C GLN A 26 -6.52 -7.29 2.88
N SER A 27 -7.63 -7.41 2.14
CA SER A 27 -7.72 -6.92 0.78
C SER A 27 -7.71 -5.39 0.82
N GLY A 28 -6.57 -4.79 0.46
CA GLY A 28 -6.47 -3.35 0.23
C GLY A 28 -7.26 -2.87 -0.99
N TYR A 29 -8.14 -3.71 -1.55
CA TYR A 29 -8.59 -3.66 -2.95
C TYR A 29 -9.82 -2.80 -3.22
N ASP A 30 -10.47 -2.21 -2.20
CA ASP A 30 -11.61 -1.32 -2.46
C ASP A 30 -11.18 0.15 -2.38
N VAL A 31 -10.57 0.63 -3.46
CA VAL A 31 -10.03 2.00 -3.54
C VAL A 31 -11.17 2.99 -3.79
N GLY A 32 -11.57 3.66 -2.70
CA GLY A 32 -11.90 5.09 -2.67
C GLY A 32 -13.20 5.57 -3.29
N LYS A 33 -13.94 4.80 -4.10
CA LYS A 33 -15.12 5.35 -4.79
C LYS A 33 -16.35 5.58 -3.89
N ASN A 34 -16.39 5.01 -2.68
CA ASN A 34 -17.60 4.99 -1.85
C ASN A 34 -17.48 5.60 -0.44
N ILE A 35 -16.32 6.18 -0.05
CA ILE A 35 -16.20 6.79 1.29
C ILE A 35 -16.78 8.21 1.24
N THR A 36 -18.04 8.35 1.62
CA THR A 36 -18.71 9.64 1.77
C THR A 36 -18.68 10.12 3.22
N ILE A 37 -18.75 11.43 3.44
CA ILE A 37 -18.90 12.02 4.78
C ILE A 37 -20.16 11.47 5.47
N GLY A 38 -21.24 11.28 4.70
CA GLY A 38 -22.49 10.69 5.19
C GLY A 38 -22.28 9.28 5.74
N LEU A 39 -21.63 8.40 4.99
CA LEU A 39 -21.34 7.03 5.40
C LEU A 39 -20.52 6.98 6.70
N VAL A 40 -19.43 7.76 6.77
CA VAL A 40 -18.57 7.80 7.96
C VAL A 40 -19.36 8.32 9.17
N ARG A 41 -20.16 9.39 8.99
CA ARG A 41 -20.96 9.97 10.07
C ARG A 41 -22.02 9.00 10.57
N THR A 42 -22.69 8.26 9.69
CA THR A 42 -23.66 7.22 10.05
C THR A 42 -23.01 6.14 10.92
N HIS A 43 -21.87 5.59 10.50
CA HIS A 43 -21.17 4.56 11.27
C HIS A 43 -20.68 5.07 12.64
N VAL A 44 -20.14 6.29 12.70
CA VAL A 44 -19.70 6.90 13.98
C VAL A 44 -20.88 7.14 14.93
N ASN A 45 -22.02 7.59 14.40
CA ASN A 45 -23.22 7.80 15.20
C ASN A 45 -23.80 6.48 15.73
N ALA A 46 -23.84 5.43 14.90
CA ALA A 46 -24.25 4.10 15.32
C ALA A 46 -23.34 3.56 16.45
N ALA A 47 -22.02 3.71 16.32
CA ALA A 47 -21.08 3.30 17.35
C ALA A 47 -21.29 4.04 18.68
N ARG A 48 -21.52 5.36 18.62
CA ARG A 48 -21.79 6.19 19.81
C ARG A 48 -23.12 5.82 20.48
N ALA A 49 -24.17 5.59 19.69
CA ALA A 49 -25.47 5.19 20.19
C ALA A 49 -25.41 3.83 20.89
N ALA A 50 -24.79 2.83 20.27
CA ALA A 50 -24.60 1.52 20.87
C ALA A 50 -23.75 1.57 22.14
N LEU A 51 -22.67 2.38 22.16
CA LEU A 51 -21.86 2.56 23.37
C LEU A 51 -22.68 3.12 24.54
N LYS A 52 -23.54 4.11 24.27
CA LYS A 52 -24.45 4.67 25.27
C LYS A 52 -25.43 3.61 25.78
N MET A 53 -26.03 2.84 24.88
CA MET A 53 -26.95 1.75 25.23
C MET A 53 -26.29 0.68 26.10
N PHE A 54 -25.05 0.27 25.79
CA PHE A 54 -24.27 -0.65 26.64
C PHE A 54 -24.02 -0.07 28.04
N GLN A 55 -23.73 1.22 28.15
CA GLN A 55 -23.52 1.88 29.44
C GLN A 55 -24.80 1.95 30.28
N GLU A 56 -25.96 1.94 29.63
CA GLU A 56 -27.29 1.98 30.25
C GLU A 56 -27.88 0.58 30.50
N GLY A 57 -27.18 -0.49 30.10
CA GLY A 57 -27.62 -1.88 30.26
C GLY A 57 -28.60 -2.39 29.19
N HIS A 58 -28.71 -1.68 28.07
CA HIS A 58 -29.58 -2.00 26.93
C HIS A 58 -28.82 -2.78 25.84
N ASP A 59 -28.29 -3.95 26.19
CA ASP A 59 -27.39 -4.73 25.33
C ASP A 59 -28.04 -5.22 24.02
N GLU A 60 -29.32 -5.60 24.07
CA GLU A 60 -30.06 -6.08 22.89
C GLU A 60 -30.28 -4.94 21.88
N ASP A 61 -30.70 -3.76 22.37
CA ASP A 61 -30.89 -2.57 21.55
C ASP A 61 -29.56 -2.07 20.96
N ALA A 62 -28.48 -2.14 21.75
CA ALA A 62 -27.14 -1.79 21.28
C ALA A 62 -26.70 -2.65 20.09
N ARG A 63 -26.99 -3.96 20.13
CA ARG A 63 -26.67 -4.90 19.04
C ARG A 63 -27.52 -4.68 17.80
N ALA A 64 -28.75 -4.22 17.96
CA ALA A 64 -29.62 -3.86 16.82
C ALA A 64 -29.14 -2.60 16.09
N VAL A 65 -28.52 -1.65 16.81
CA VAL A 65 -28.05 -0.37 16.26
C VAL A 65 -26.63 -0.47 15.69
N PHE A 66 -25.79 -1.39 16.20
CA PHE A 66 -24.40 -1.52 15.76
C PHE A 66 -24.03 -2.96 15.42
N ASP A 67 -24.08 -3.28 14.12
CA ASP A 67 -23.50 -4.52 13.61
C ASP A 67 -21.97 -4.50 13.76
N PRO A 68 -21.34 -5.56 14.30
CA PRO A 68 -19.87 -5.60 14.42
C PRO A 68 -19.11 -5.44 13.09
N ASP A 69 -19.73 -5.65 11.92
CA ASP A 69 -19.13 -5.35 10.62
C ASP A 69 -18.96 -3.84 10.38
N ILE A 70 -19.77 -3.00 11.02
CA ILE A 70 -19.60 -1.54 11.00
C ILE A 70 -18.24 -1.16 11.60
N LEU A 71 -17.79 -1.89 12.64
CA LEU A 71 -16.46 -1.67 13.22
C LEU A 71 -15.34 -2.01 12.22
N LEU A 72 -15.52 -3.08 11.45
CA LEU A 72 -14.57 -3.48 10.39
C LEU A 72 -14.47 -2.39 9.32
N GLU A 73 -15.60 -1.87 8.87
CA GLU A 73 -15.68 -0.80 7.87
C GLU A 73 -15.11 0.53 8.40
N LEU A 74 -15.40 0.90 9.65
CA LEU A 74 -14.80 2.07 10.29
C LEU A 74 -13.28 1.98 10.35
N MET A 75 -12.73 0.81 10.69
CA MET A 75 -11.29 0.61 10.75
C MET A 75 -10.65 0.60 9.36
N LYS A 76 -11.34 0.08 8.33
CA LYS A 76 -10.92 0.21 6.93
C LYS A 76 -10.91 1.69 6.50
N HIS A 77 -11.96 2.44 6.80
CA HIS A 77 -12.05 3.88 6.49
C HIS A 77 -10.95 4.67 7.18
N LYS A 78 -10.72 4.45 8.49
CA LYS A 78 -9.65 5.09 9.26
C LYS A 78 -8.27 4.85 8.64
N ARG A 79 -7.97 3.61 8.26
CA ARG A 79 -6.69 3.25 7.60
C ARG A 79 -6.54 3.97 6.26
N LYS A 80 -7.57 3.96 5.42
CA LYS A 80 -7.56 4.62 4.10
C LYS A 80 -7.41 6.13 4.23
N LEU A 81 -8.23 6.77 5.06
CA LEU A 81 -8.16 8.21 5.32
C LEU A 81 -6.82 8.62 5.94
N GLY A 82 -6.24 7.80 6.83
CA GLY A 82 -4.90 8.04 7.38
C GLY A 82 -3.82 8.15 6.31
N ILE A 83 -3.89 7.32 5.26
CA ILE A 83 -2.97 7.38 4.12
C ILE A 83 -3.17 8.69 3.34
N TYR A 84 -4.40 9.05 2.99
CA TYR A 84 -4.70 10.27 2.22
C TYR A 84 -4.47 11.57 2.99
N LEU A 85 -4.77 11.57 4.29
CA LEU A 85 -4.68 12.75 5.15
C LEU A 85 -3.29 12.92 5.78
N SER A 86 -2.43 11.90 5.70
CA SER A 86 -1.05 11.97 6.21
C SER A 86 -0.35 13.29 5.85
N PRO A 87 -0.42 13.82 4.61
CA PRO A 87 0.21 15.09 4.24
C PRO A 87 -0.30 16.31 5.02
N PHE A 88 -1.56 16.29 5.44
CA PHE A 88 -2.21 17.38 6.16
C PHE A 88 -2.06 17.24 7.68
N LEU A 89 -2.07 16.00 8.18
CA LEU A 89 -1.98 15.70 9.62
C LEU A 89 -0.57 15.89 10.20
N HIS A 90 0.47 15.72 9.38
CA HIS A 90 1.87 15.81 9.86
C HIS A 90 2.71 16.92 9.19
N GLY A 91 2.06 17.85 8.47
CA GLY A 91 2.65 19.10 7.98
C GLY A 91 3.44 19.01 6.66
N LYS A 92 3.69 20.15 5.99
CA LYS A 92 4.24 20.26 4.62
C LYS A 92 5.69 19.77 4.39
N ARG A 93 6.34 19.10 5.35
CA ARG A 93 7.70 18.58 5.17
C ARG A 93 7.64 17.10 4.80
N TYR A 94 7.72 16.87 3.50
CA TYR A 94 7.71 15.58 2.80
C TYR A 94 8.74 14.54 3.31
N THR A 95 9.68 14.93 4.19
CA THR A 95 10.79 14.09 4.67
C THR A 95 10.49 13.26 5.92
N SER A 96 9.35 13.42 6.60
CA SER A 96 9.11 12.79 7.92
C SER A 96 7.79 12.03 8.08
N PHE A 97 7.10 11.63 7.00
CA PHE A 97 5.88 10.83 7.11
C PHE A 97 6.11 9.32 7.33
N GLY A 98 7.23 8.92 7.93
CA GLY A 98 7.61 7.50 8.06
C GLY A 98 7.91 6.81 6.73
N ARG A 99 8.04 7.57 5.63
CA ARG A 99 8.54 7.10 4.33
C ARG A 99 10.05 7.28 4.30
N HIS A 100 10.78 6.19 4.29
CA HIS A 100 12.23 6.19 4.09
C HIS A 100 12.50 6.24 2.59
N PHE A 101 12.82 7.42 2.07
CA PHE A 101 13.32 7.52 0.70
C PHE A 101 14.67 6.83 0.59
N THR A 102 14.87 6.16 -0.52
CA THR A 102 16.16 5.58 -0.82
C THR A 102 17.17 6.69 -1.03
N LYS A 103 18.29 6.62 -0.31
CA LYS A 103 19.39 7.57 -0.48
C LYS A 103 19.88 7.55 -1.94
N GLN A 104 20.21 8.71 -2.48
CA GLN A 104 20.57 8.85 -3.89
C GLN A 104 21.77 7.97 -4.27
N GLU A 105 22.76 7.83 -3.39
CA GLU A 105 23.94 6.99 -3.63
C GLU A 105 23.55 5.52 -3.83
N LYS A 106 22.54 5.03 -3.09
CA LYS A 106 22.01 3.68 -3.25
C LYS A 106 21.22 3.50 -4.54
N LEU A 107 20.52 4.54 -5.00
CA LEU A 107 19.87 4.51 -6.31
C LEU A 107 20.89 4.40 -7.44
N VAL A 108 21.98 5.16 -7.36
CA VAL A 108 23.08 5.07 -8.33
C VAL A 108 23.67 3.66 -8.35
N GLU A 109 23.98 3.07 -7.18
CA GLU A 109 24.48 1.68 -7.09
C GLU A 109 23.53 0.66 -7.75
N ILE A 110 22.21 0.82 -7.55
CA ILE A 110 21.19 -0.04 -8.17
C ILE A 110 21.19 0.14 -9.69
N VAL A 111 21.16 1.38 -10.18
CA VAL A 111 21.14 1.70 -11.61
C VAL A 111 22.40 1.14 -12.32
N GLU A 112 23.57 1.30 -11.70
CA GLU A 112 24.85 0.78 -12.22
C GLU A 112 24.88 -0.75 -12.33
N ARG A 113 24.14 -1.47 -11.48
CA ARG A 113 24.03 -2.93 -11.59
C ARG A 113 22.94 -3.36 -12.56
N LEU A 114 21.80 -2.66 -12.53
CA LEU A 114 20.59 -3.05 -13.24
C LEU A 114 20.71 -2.83 -14.76
N HIS A 115 21.38 -1.77 -15.20
CA HIS A 115 21.38 -1.36 -16.61
C HIS A 115 21.93 -2.43 -17.60
N TRP A 116 22.69 -3.41 -17.11
CA TRP A 116 23.20 -4.53 -17.90
C TRP A 116 22.13 -5.53 -18.29
N TYR A 117 21.09 -5.68 -17.47
CA TYR A 117 20.01 -6.65 -17.70
C TYR A 117 18.84 -6.08 -18.51
N VAL A 118 18.81 -4.75 -18.65
CA VAL A 118 17.77 -4.04 -19.41
C VAL A 118 18.06 -4.13 -20.91
N GLN A 119 17.02 -4.41 -21.67
CA GLN A 119 17.04 -4.52 -23.12
C GLN A 119 16.17 -3.44 -23.76
N ASN A 120 16.40 -3.19 -25.05
CA ASN A 120 15.56 -2.28 -25.82
C ASN A 120 14.10 -2.76 -25.81
N GLY A 121 13.18 -1.83 -25.60
CA GLY A 121 11.75 -2.11 -25.50
C GLY A 121 11.27 -2.56 -24.11
N ASP A 122 12.16 -2.79 -23.15
CA ASP A 122 11.75 -3.02 -21.76
C ASP A 122 11.03 -1.79 -21.19
N THR A 123 10.10 -2.02 -20.26
CA THR A 123 9.42 -0.97 -19.49
C THR A 123 9.85 -1.04 -18.03
N VAL A 124 10.43 0.07 -17.54
CA VAL A 124 10.80 0.24 -16.14
C VAL A 124 9.62 0.81 -15.37
N VAL A 125 9.20 0.12 -14.30
CA VAL A 125 8.03 0.49 -13.50
C VAL A 125 8.40 0.71 -12.04
N ASP A 126 8.28 1.94 -11.54
CA ASP A 126 8.37 2.22 -10.11
C ASP A 126 6.95 2.27 -9.52
N PHE A 127 6.62 1.28 -8.69
CA PHE A 127 5.28 1.14 -8.11
C PHE A 127 5.00 2.09 -6.93
N CYS A 128 5.98 2.85 -6.44
CA CYS A 128 5.83 3.73 -5.28
C CYS A 128 6.93 4.79 -5.30
N CYS A 129 6.92 5.62 -6.34
CA CYS A 129 8.11 6.33 -6.78
C CYS A 129 8.61 7.43 -5.83
N GLY A 130 7.77 7.92 -4.90
CA GLY A 130 8.19 8.88 -3.89
C GLY A 130 8.68 10.20 -4.48
N SER A 131 9.99 10.43 -4.51
CA SER A 131 10.63 11.58 -5.18
C SER A 131 10.81 11.39 -6.69
N ASN A 132 10.66 10.16 -7.18
CA ASN A 132 10.82 9.71 -8.56
C ASN A 132 12.28 9.77 -9.10
N ASP A 133 13.27 9.80 -8.21
CA ASP A 133 14.68 9.94 -8.60
C ASP A 133 15.23 8.71 -9.34
N PHE A 134 14.76 7.50 -8.99
CA PHE A 134 15.23 6.25 -9.60
C PHE A 134 15.00 6.20 -11.11
N SER A 135 13.78 6.47 -11.56
CA SER A 135 13.43 6.41 -12.98
C SER A 135 14.17 7.47 -13.79
N CYS A 136 14.44 8.65 -13.21
CA CYS A 136 15.26 9.68 -13.83
C CYS A 136 16.72 9.21 -14.02
N LEU A 137 17.34 8.69 -12.95
CA LEU A 137 18.71 8.16 -13.00
C LEU A 137 18.82 6.98 -13.99
N MET A 138 17.82 6.10 -13.98
CA MET A 138 17.76 4.96 -14.89
C MET A 138 17.61 5.40 -16.34
N LYS A 139 16.74 6.39 -16.62
CA LYS A 139 16.58 6.96 -17.96
C LYS A 139 17.89 7.55 -18.47
N GLU A 140 18.60 8.31 -17.64
CA GLU A 140 19.89 8.90 -17.99
C GLU A 140 20.92 7.80 -18.32
N LYS A 141 21.06 6.79 -17.45
CA LYS A 141 21.99 5.68 -17.67
C LYS A 141 21.68 4.90 -18.93
N LEU A 142 20.42 4.54 -19.15
CA LEU A 142 20.00 3.78 -20.33
C LEU A 142 20.28 4.55 -21.62
N THR A 143 19.98 5.85 -21.64
CA THR A 143 20.29 6.74 -22.78
C THR A 143 21.79 6.77 -23.07
N LYS A 144 22.64 6.94 -22.03
CA LYS A 144 24.10 6.91 -22.18
C LYS A 144 24.63 5.57 -22.71
N THR A 145 23.93 4.47 -22.42
CA THR A 145 24.30 3.13 -22.91
C THR A 145 23.59 2.74 -24.21
N GLY A 146 22.96 3.69 -24.90
CA GLY A 146 22.29 3.46 -26.19
C GLY A 146 21.02 2.60 -26.11
N LYS A 147 20.38 2.52 -24.94
CA LYS A 147 19.16 1.75 -24.73
C LYS A 147 17.90 2.61 -24.79
N SER A 148 16.91 2.14 -25.54
CA SER A 148 15.58 2.75 -25.65
C SER A 148 14.56 1.92 -24.89
N CYS A 149 13.98 2.50 -23.83
CA CYS A 149 13.06 1.85 -22.91
C CYS A 149 11.92 2.80 -22.53
N PHE A 150 10.83 2.23 -22.04
CA PHE A 150 9.65 2.95 -21.55
C PHE A 150 9.65 3.03 -20.02
N PHE A 151 8.85 3.95 -19.47
CA PHE A 151 8.78 4.20 -18.03
C PHE A 151 7.34 4.42 -17.60
N LYS A 152 6.99 3.93 -16.41
CA LYS A 152 5.76 4.28 -15.69
C LYS A 152 6.02 4.35 -14.19
N ASN A 153 5.62 5.44 -13.56
CA ASN A 153 5.93 5.71 -12.15
C ASN A 153 4.64 6.04 -11.41
N PHE A 154 4.34 5.28 -10.36
CA PHE A 154 3.10 5.40 -9.61
C PHE A 154 3.35 5.90 -8.20
N ASP A 155 2.53 6.85 -7.74
CA ASP A 155 2.43 7.21 -6.33
C ASP A 155 1.08 7.90 -6.08
N LEU A 156 0.63 7.88 -4.83
CA LEU A 156 -0.57 8.62 -4.41
C LEU A 156 -0.32 10.13 -4.35
N ILE A 157 0.95 10.52 -4.17
CA ILE A 157 1.34 11.91 -3.97
C ILE A 157 2.26 12.33 -5.12
N PRO A 158 1.99 13.49 -5.77
CA PRO A 158 2.85 13.99 -6.83
C PRO A 158 4.32 14.14 -6.38
N PRO A 159 5.29 13.58 -7.12
CA PRO A 159 6.71 13.76 -6.88
C PRO A 159 7.17 15.18 -7.24
N LYS A 160 8.41 15.51 -6.88
CA LYS A 160 9.07 16.75 -7.35
C LYS A 160 9.30 16.72 -8.86
N ASN A 161 9.54 15.53 -9.42
CA ASN A 161 9.75 15.31 -10.85
C ASN A 161 8.67 14.37 -11.39
N ASP A 162 7.86 14.85 -12.31
CA ASP A 162 6.69 14.15 -12.87
C ASP A 162 7.01 13.29 -14.11
N PHE A 163 8.31 13.01 -14.37
CA PHE A 163 8.72 12.11 -15.45
C PHE A 163 7.95 10.79 -15.43
N ASN A 164 7.12 10.58 -16.46
CA ASN A 164 6.23 9.42 -16.62
C ASN A 164 5.43 9.05 -15.35
N PHE A 165 5.01 10.07 -14.60
CA PHE A 165 4.27 9.90 -13.36
C PHE A 165 2.76 9.77 -13.59
N GLU A 166 2.15 8.81 -12.91
CA GLU A 166 0.70 8.65 -12.78
C GLU A 166 0.32 8.77 -11.30
N LYS A 167 -0.52 9.76 -10.96
CA LYS A 167 -1.06 9.91 -9.60
C LYS A 167 -2.11 8.83 -9.32
N ARG A 168 -1.64 7.65 -8.93
CA ARG A 168 -2.48 6.45 -8.82
C ARG A 168 -1.92 5.49 -7.78
N ASP A 169 -2.84 4.76 -7.16
CA ASP A 169 -2.50 3.64 -6.28
C ASP A 169 -2.01 2.44 -7.12
N TRP A 170 -0.79 1.97 -6.87
CA TRP A 170 -0.23 0.78 -7.51
C TRP A 170 -1.15 -0.44 -7.45
N LEU A 171 -1.87 -0.62 -6.33
CA LEU A 171 -2.75 -1.77 -6.16
C LEU A 171 -3.95 -1.76 -7.12
N THR A 172 -4.22 -0.63 -7.77
CA THR A 172 -5.29 -0.46 -8.78
C THR A 172 -4.83 -0.62 -10.22
N VAL A 173 -3.53 -0.84 -10.45
CA VAL A 173 -2.99 -1.03 -11.81
C VAL A 173 -3.32 -2.46 -12.27
N ASN A 174 -3.97 -2.58 -13.44
CA ASN A 174 -4.36 -3.86 -14.01
C ASN A 174 -3.29 -4.39 -14.97
N LYS A 175 -3.32 -5.70 -15.23
CA LYS A 175 -2.30 -6.40 -16.03
C LYS A 175 -2.27 -5.93 -17.47
N GLU A 176 -3.44 -5.57 -18.00
CA GLU A 176 -3.66 -5.15 -19.38
C GLU A 176 -3.14 -3.73 -19.64
N GLU A 177 -2.79 -2.99 -18.59
CA GLU A 177 -2.29 -1.61 -18.67
C GLU A 177 -0.77 -1.52 -18.83
N LEU A 178 -0.08 -2.65 -18.69
CA LEU A 178 1.37 -2.80 -18.82
C LEU A 178 1.69 -3.86 -19.89
N PRO A 179 2.88 -3.81 -20.51
CA PRO A 179 3.31 -4.85 -21.45
C PRO A 179 3.47 -6.20 -20.76
N ASP A 180 3.72 -7.25 -21.56
CA ASP A 180 3.96 -8.59 -21.04
C ASP A 180 5.09 -8.59 -20.00
N GLY A 181 4.97 -9.48 -19.01
CA GLY A 181 5.92 -9.62 -17.91
C GLY A 181 7.37 -9.78 -18.37
N SER A 182 7.60 -10.45 -19.50
CA SER A 182 8.93 -10.61 -20.09
C SER A 182 9.62 -9.31 -20.48
N GLN A 183 8.88 -8.20 -20.59
CA GLN A 183 9.39 -6.86 -20.87
C GLN A 183 9.36 -5.93 -19.65
N LEU A 184 9.00 -6.43 -18.47
CA LEU A 184 8.83 -5.62 -17.27
C LEU A 184 10.02 -5.71 -16.31
N ILE A 185 10.54 -4.54 -15.94
CA ILE A 185 11.50 -4.36 -14.86
C ILE A 185 10.83 -3.48 -13.81
N MET A 186 10.52 -4.01 -12.64
CA MET A 186 9.64 -3.30 -11.71
C MET A 186 10.05 -3.33 -10.25
N GLY A 187 9.50 -2.38 -9.49
CA GLY A 187 9.69 -2.23 -8.06
C GLY A 187 10.89 -1.38 -7.70
N LEU A 188 10.99 -1.00 -6.43
CA LEU A 188 12.17 -0.38 -5.86
C LEU A 188 12.13 -0.41 -4.34
N ASN A 189 11.28 0.39 -3.69
CA ASN A 189 11.22 0.52 -2.25
C ASN A 189 9.76 0.58 -1.80
N PRO A 190 9.11 -0.58 -1.58
CA PRO A 190 7.71 -0.61 -1.21
C PRO A 190 7.49 -0.04 0.19
N PRO A 191 6.31 0.51 0.49
CA PRO A 191 6.01 0.98 1.82
C PRO A 191 5.87 -0.22 2.79
N PHE A 192 6.54 -0.18 3.94
CA PHE A 192 6.66 -1.36 4.81
C PHE A 192 5.43 -1.62 5.69
N GLY A 193 4.88 -0.58 6.33
CA GLY A 193 3.79 -0.73 7.31
C GLY A 193 4.18 -1.55 8.55
N TYR A 194 3.23 -1.77 9.47
CA TYR A 194 3.48 -2.60 10.66
C TYR A 194 3.84 -4.04 10.26
N LYS A 195 4.99 -4.54 10.73
CA LYS A 195 5.55 -5.88 10.43
C LYS A 195 5.67 -6.21 8.93
N SER A 196 6.05 -5.25 8.07
CA SER A 196 6.26 -5.46 6.62
C SER A 196 5.01 -5.94 5.85
N SER A 197 3.82 -5.83 6.46
CA SER A 197 2.57 -6.32 5.87
C SER A 197 2.24 -5.62 4.55
N LEU A 198 2.53 -4.33 4.43
CA LEU A 198 2.23 -3.54 3.25
C LEU A 198 3.22 -3.83 2.11
N ALA A 199 4.50 -4.04 2.42
CA ALA A 199 5.50 -4.43 1.42
C ALA A 199 5.15 -5.77 0.75
N ASN A 200 4.68 -6.75 1.54
CA ASN A 200 4.23 -8.03 0.99
C ASN A 200 3.03 -7.89 0.04
N ILE A 201 2.14 -6.91 0.26
CA ILE A 201 1.02 -6.64 -0.64
C ILE A 201 1.52 -6.08 -1.97
N PHE A 202 2.43 -5.09 -1.93
CA PHE A 202 3.05 -4.51 -3.13
C PHE A 202 3.79 -5.57 -3.95
N ILE A 203 4.54 -6.43 -3.27
CA ILE A 203 5.28 -7.54 -3.90
C ILE A 203 4.32 -8.54 -4.53
N ARG A 204 3.27 -8.97 -3.82
CA ARG A 204 2.26 -9.90 -4.39
C ARG A 204 1.62 -9.31 -5.64
N LYS A 205 1.24 -8.03 -5.59
CA LYS A 205 0.70 -7.34 -6.75
C LYS A 205 1.69 -7.33 -7.92
N ALA A 206 2.95 -7.01 -7.67
CA ALA A 206 4.00 -7.05 -8.69
C ALA A 206 4.18 -8.44 -9.32
N LEU A 207 4.07 -9.51 -8.53
CA LEU A 207 4.20 -10.88 -9.03
C LEU A 207 3.05 -11.30 -9.97
N GLU A 208 1.87 -10.68 -9.89
CA GLU A 208 0.77 -10.92 -10.85
C GLU A 208 1.18 -10.61 -12.30
N PHE A 209 2.10 -9.66 -12.48
CA PHE A 209 2.61 -9.23 -13.78
C PHE A 209 3.71 -10.15 -14.32
N LYS A 210 4.25 -11.08 -13.52
CA LYS A 210 5.36 -11.98 -13.88
C LYS A 210 6.56 -11.23 -14.49
N PRO A 211 7.09 -10.19 -13.82
CA PRO A 211 8.13 -9.35 -14.41
C PRO A 211 9.42 -10.13 -14.67
N LYS A 212 10.10 -9.76 -15.74
CA LYS A 212 11.46 -10.20 -16.08
C LYS A 212 12.40 -9.98 -14.90
N ILE A 213 12.33 -8.80 -14.28
CA ILE A 213 13.11 -8.44 -13.09
C ILE A 213 12.22 -7.70 -12.08
N LEU A 214 12.30 -8.13 -10.82
CA LEU A 214 11.69 -7.45 -9.67
C LEU A 214 12.80 -6.95 -8.74
N ILE A 215 12.81 -5.64 -8.46
CA ILE A 215 13.82 -4.95 -7.64
C ILE A 215 13.16 -4.54 -6.32
N LEU A 216 13.80 -4.89 -5.20
CA LEU A 216 13.25 -4.65 -3.87
C LEU A 216 14.34 -4.20 -2.91
N ILE A 217 14.12 -3.05 -2.29
CA ILE A 217 14.78 -2.55 -1.10
C ILE A 217 13.81 -2.83 0.02
N VAL A 218 14.14 -3.82 0.85
CA VAL A 218 13.28 -4.27 1.94
C VAL A 218 14.12 -4.48 3.19
N PRO A 219 13.56 -4.27 4.40
CA PRO A 219 14.23 -4.62 5.64
C PRO A 219 14.39 -6.15 5.71
N SER A 220 15.40 -6.60 6.44
CA SER A 220 15.81 -8.01 6.59
C SER A 220 14.67 -8.95 7.03
N GLU A 221 13.68 -8.41 7.72
CA GLU A 221 12.52 -9.10 8.26
C GLU A 221 11.47 -9.43 7.18
N THR A 222 11.63 -8.92 5.96
CA THR A 222 10.72 -9.20 4.84
C THR A 222 10.95 -10.61 4.31
N LYS A 223 9.89 -11.42 4.28
CA LYS A 223 9.96 -12.82 3.84
C LYS A 223 10.51 -12.92 2.41
N SER A 224 11.51 -13.79 2.23
CA SER A 224 12.13 -14.05 0.93
C SER A 224 11.10 -14.54 -0.10
N LEU A 225 11.25 -14.09 -1.35
CA LEU A 225 10.46 -14.52 -2.51
C LEU A 225 10.49 -16.03 -2.75
N SER A 226 11.56 -16.72 -2.31
CA SER A 226 11.66 -18.19 -2.36
C SER A 226 10.49 -18.88 -1.63
N THR A 227 10.00 -18.28 -0.54
CA THR A 227 8.86 -18.77 0.26
C THR A 227 7.54 -18.73 -0.52
N TYR A 228 7.43 -17.85 -1.53
CA TYR A 228 6.20 -17.65 -2.31
C TYR A 228 6.15 -18.50 -3.58
N ARG A 229 7.28 -19.08 -4.01
CA ARG A 229 7.34 -19.97 -5.18
C ARG A 229 6.96 -21.43 -4.87
N GLY A 230 6.74 -21.78 -3.60
CA GLY A 230 6.46 -23.14 -3.13
C GLY A 230 5.02 -23.39 -2.65
N ARG A 231 4.03 -22.62 -3.13
CA ARG A 231 2.60 -22.87 -2.90
C ARG A 231 1.81 -22.74 -4.19
#